data_AF-A0A939UAA2-F1
#
_entry.id   AF-A0A939UAA2-F1
#
_cell.length_a   1.000
_cell.length_b   1.000
_cell.length_c   1.000
_cell.angle_alpha   90.00
_cell.angle_beta   90.00
_cell.angle_gamma   90.00
#
_symmetry.space_group_name_H-M   'P 1'
#
loop_
_entity.id
_entity.type
_entity.pdbx_description
1 polymer ?
#
loop_
_entity_poly.entity_id
_entity_poly.type
_entity_poly.pdbx_seq_one_letter_code
_entity_poly.pdbx_strand_id
1 'polypeptide(L)'
;GWLDWWKTEFIFFDGKIAYRGAGGDQERVTVEAGKTIVLDFNAGTAEVVEGSSAPTGGEIKTAEEFIAWLANPSVDAFLAADINLTGMEFTSGVQSGTFDGKGKTITYNIDVTERIPDGYEGDKVTATQANIGLFKFVTGTVQNLETAGTIKFSAEAGSGTYHIGGIAGLVSGEGKIVNCTNGVNILADTQCTHHIGGIAGFTAAGASVTGCRNTGKVEMIIPDKGTANASQLGGIIGHIEGSGVVDTCTNDGQVTYEGNGTPREGGICGYINNLVDVSFIKCVNNGAIIWNEGNYTKTSWSYVGGLTGYYGTPTEGGKVLYDSCTNNGKVVCNITEEKSKARVGGIACHAGIASSTLPGDGIMTWTFKNCVNNGNISSSSTTANNYLGGIVGYSEVAALLKIEDCVNNGKMEVAGKGTVGGILGRNCSVKSEFTNVKVGSKTVLQVGNPEGAFIGLIAGWQPLLTTAITGKVAGGTIVKGTETIEVSASNFADYLLGKDSQALGEGGSITGVTFGE
;
A
#
# COMPACT_ATOMS: atom_id res chain seq x y z
N GLY A 1 46.33 -21.91 -10.20
CA GLY A 1 47.44 -21.23 -9.52
C GLY A 1 47.07 -21.10 -8.07
N TRP A 2 47.91 -21.58 -7.17
CA TRP A 2 47.66 -21.49 -5.73
C TRP A 2 47.74 -20.01 -5.32
N LEU A 3 46.75 -19.53 -4.56
CA LEU A 3 46.78 -18.20 -3.97
C LEU A 3 48.00 -18.14 -3.04
N ASP A 4 48.87 -17.15 -3.22
CA ASP A 4 49.97 -16.87 -2.30
C ASP A 4 49.38 -16.47 -0.94
N TRP A 5 49.27 -17.42 -0.01
CA TRP A 5 48.63 -17.22 1.30
C TRP A 5 49.28 -16.08 2.11
N TRP A 6 50.54 -15.77 1.85
CA TRP A 6 51.25 -14.66 2.48
C TRP A 6 50.72 -13.27 2.05
N LYS A 7 49.93 -13.19 0.96
CA LYS A 7 49.22 -11.98 0.54
C LYS A 7 47.86 -11.77 1.23
N THR A 8 47.39 -12.72 2.04
CA THR A 8 46.10 -12.58 2.75
C THR A 8 46.22 -11.88 4.11
N GLU A 9 47.45 -11.63 4.58
CA GLU A 9 47.73 -10.88 5.80
C GLU A 9 48.67 -9.72 5.49
N PHE A 10 48.26 -8.51 5.86
CA PHE A 10 49.03 -7.29 5.66
C PHE A 10 48.83 -6.34 6.84
N ILE A 11 49.78 -5.44 7.00
CA ILE A 11 49.77 -4.28 7.89
C ILE A 11 50.17 -3.05 7.08
N PHE A 12 50.23 -1.86 7.68
CA PHE A 12 50.74 -0.68 6.99
C PHE A 12 51.72 0.13 7.83
N PHE A 13 52.75 0.68 7.21
CA PHE A 13 53.73 1.55 7.85
C PHE A 13 54.06 2.72 6.94
N ASP A 14 54.25 3.90 7.51
CA ASP A 14 54.71 5.10 6.78
C ASP A 14 53.99 5.33 5.44
N GLY A 15 52.67 5.13 5.43
CA GLY A 15 51.85 5.36 4.23
C GLY A 15 51.73 4.16 3.27
N LYS A 16 52.28 2.99 3.59
CA LYS A 16 52.42 1.85 2.66
C LYS A 16 51.89 0.53 3.22
N ILE A 17 51.26 -0.27 2.37
CA ILE A 17 50.82 -1.63 2.68
C ILE A 17 52.04 -2.57 2.68
N ALA A 18 52.22 -3.30 3.78
CA ALA A 18 53.26 -4.30 3.97
C ALA A 18 52.62 -5.68 4.19
N TYR A 19 52.81 -6.59 3.26
CA TYR A 19 52.32 -7.98 3.36
C TYR A 19 53.21 -8.81 4.28
N ARG A 20 52.61 -9.79 4.97
CA ARG A 20 53.35 -10.71 5.85
C ARG A 20 54.29 -11.57 5.01
N GLY A 21 55.58 -11.55 5.33
CA GLY A 21 56.58 -12.48 4.76
C GLY A 21 56.79 -13.71 5.65
N ALA A 22 57.63 -14.65 5.23
CA ALA A 22 58.00 -15.85 6.00
C ALA A 22 58.88 -15.58 7.25
N GLY A 23 58.72 -14.41 7.88
CA GLY A 23 59.48 -13.95 9.05
C GLY A 23 58.65 -13.94 10.34
N GLY A 24 59.24 -13.40 11.41
CA GLY A 24 58.60 -13.25 12.73
C GLY A 24 57.47 -12.21 12.76
N ASP A 25 56.91 -11.98 13.95
CA ASP A 25 55.79 -11.05 14.15
C ASP A 25 56.13 -9.62 13.70
N GLN A 26 55.23 -9.00 12.93
CA GLN A 26 55.34 -7.60 12.49
C GLN A 26 54.97 -6.65 13.64
N GLU A 27 55.59 -5.47 13.66
CA GLU A 27 55.28 -4.42 14.64
C GLU A 27 53.80 -4.01 14.54
N ARG A 28 53.13 -3.80 15.67
CA ARG A 28 51.69 -3.48 15.65
C ARG A 28 51.48 -2.00 15.33
N VAL A 29 50.59 -1.72 14.39
CA VAL A 29 50.09 -0.37 14.17
C VAL A 29 49.03 -0.07 15.21
N THR A 30 49.23 1.00 15.96
CA THR A 30 48.24 1.51 16.92
C THR A 30 47.51 2.69 16.29
N VAL A 31 46.19 2.60 16.20
CA VAL A 31 45.35 3.69 15.69
C VAL A 31 44.45 4.17 16.83
N GLU A 32 44.39 5.48 17.03
CA GLU A 32 43.49 6.08 18.02
C GLU A 32 42.02 5.78 17.67
N ALA A 33 41.18 5.58 18.68
CA ALA A 33 39.76 5.35 18.46
C ALA A 33 39.13 6.53 17.70
N GLY A 34 38.33 6.21 16.68
CA GLY A 34 37.62 7.22 15.86
C GLY A 34 38.36 7.70 14.61
N LYS A 35 39.53 7.15 14.27
CA LYS A 35 40.18 7.38 12.97
C LYS A 35 39.72 6.33 11.94
N THR A 36 39.79 6.70 10.65
CA THR A 36 39.53 5.78 9.54
C THR A 36 40.83 5.43 8.84
N ILE A 37 41.01 4.15 8.48
CA ILE A 37 42.14 3.68 7.67
C ILE A 37 41.64 3.52 6.22
N VAL A 38 42.28 4.23 5.30
CA VAL A 38 42.02 4.10 3.85
C VAL A 38 43.13 3.25 3.25
N LEU A 39 42.75 2.19 2.51
CA LEU A 39 43.68 1.25 1.87
C LEU A 39 43.51 1.31 0.34
N ASP A 40 44.60 1.55 -0.38
CA ASP A 40 44.66 1.43 -1.83
C ASP A 40 45.60 0.28 -2.21
N PHE A 41 45.01 -0.87 -2.55
CA PHE A 41 45.75 -2.06 -2.95
C PHE A 41 46.39 -1.94 -4.34
N ASN A 42 45.90 -1.06 -5.20
CA ASN A 42 46.48 -0.83 -6.52
C ASN A 42 47.73 0.04 -6.42
N ALA A 43 47.70 1.06 -5.55
CA ALA A 43 48.85 1.93 -5.27
C ALA A 43 49.81 1.36 -4.21
N GLY A 44 49.37 0.35 -3.44
CA GLY A 44 50.13 -0.22 -2.33
C GLY A 44 50.26 0.74 -1.13
N THR A 45 49.31 1.65 -0.96
CA THR A 45 49.34 2.73 0.03
C THR A 45 48.25 2.59 1.07
N ALA A 46 48.48 3.15 2.25
CA ALA A 46 47.53 3.17 3.35
C ALA A 46 47.69 4.47 4.13
N GLU A 47 46.59 5.16 4.45
CA GLU A 47 46.64 6.38 5.25
C GLU A 47 45.64 6.34 6.41
N VAL A 48 46.03 6.94 7.53
CA VAL A 48 45.13 7.22 8.64
C VAL A 48 44.60 8.63 8.45
N VAL A 49 43.31 8.74 8.15
CA VAL A 49 42.64 10.03 8.07
C VAL A 49 41.93 10.30 9.39
N GLU A 50 41.76 11.58 9.72
CA GLU A 50 40.76 11.98 10.72
C GLU A 50 39.44 11.33 10.32
N GLY A 51 38.98 10.35 11.10
CA GLY A 51 37.65 9.84 10.92
C GLY A 51 36.70 10.96 11.33
N SER A 52 35.63 11.17 10.56
CA SER A 52 34.42 11.68 11.20
C SER A 52 34.21 10.76 12.40
N SER A 53 34.20 11.33 13.62
CA SER A 53 33.93 10.56 14.83
C SER A 53 32.74 9.66 14.52
N ALA A 54 32.92 8.33 14.63
CA ALA A 54 31.84 7.39 14.37
C ALA A 54 30.60 7.95 15.09
N PRO A 55 29.46 8.16 14.41
CA PRO A 55 28.34 8.87 14.99
C PRO A 55 27.96 8.15 16.28
N THR A 56 28.25 8.77 17.41
CA THR A 56 27.76 8.27 18.68
C THR A 56 26.28 8.58 18.65
N GLY A 57 25.43 7.56 18.70
CA GLY A 57 23.99 7.76 18.81
C GLY A 57 23.65 8.80 19.88
N GLY A 58 22.54 9.50 19.71
CA GLY A 58 22.14 10.58 20.60
C GLY A 58 21.48 11.74 19.88
N GLU A 59 21.79 12.95 20.31
CA GLU A 59 21.15 14.17 19.86
C GLU A 59 21.68 14.65 18.50
N ILE A 60 20.77 14.90 17.55
CA ILE A 60 21.07 15.45 16.22
C ILE A 60 20.43 16.83 16.08
N LYS A 61 21.24 17.84 15.75
CA LYS A 61 20.87 19.26 15.65
C LYS A 61 21.06 19.83 14.24
N THR A 62 21.95 19.24 13.44
CA THR A 62 22.26 19.75 12.09
C THR A 62 22.12 18.69 11.01
N ALA A 63 22.07 19.16 9.75
CA ALA A 63 22.02 18.30 8.59
C ALA A 63 23.27 17.44 8.43
N GLU A 64 24.44 18.00 8.71
CA GLU A 64 25.72 17.29 8.65
C GLU A 64 25.78 16.19 9.71
N GLU A 65 25.30 16.46 10.93
CA GLU A 65 25.19 15.46 12.00
C GLU A 65 24.25 14.31 11.59
N PHE A 66 23.11 14.64 10.97
CA PHE A 66 22.18 13.63 10.47
C PHE A 66 22.80 12.78 9.35
N ILE A 67 23.45 13.41 8.36
CA ILE A 67 24.13 12.73 7.26
C ILE A 67 25.26 11.83 7.80
N ALA A 68 26.03 12.31 8.77
CA ALA A 68 27.05 11.51 9.41
C ALA A 68 26.43 10.28 10.09
N TRP A 69 25.34 10.47 10.85
CA TRP A 69 24.63 9.38 11.52
C TRP A 69 24.02 8.36 10.55
N LEU A 70 23.55 8.76 9.37
CA LEU A 70 23.06 7.85 8.33
C LEU A 70 24.10 6.82 7.86
N ALA A 71 25.40 7.07 8.09
CA ALA A 71 26.44 6.09 7.80
C ALA A 71 26.41 4.86 8.75
N ASN A 72 25.82 4.99 9.94
CA ASN A 72 25.63 3.88 10.88
C ASN A 72 24.31 4.03 11.68
N PRO A 73 23.13 3.79 11.08
CA PRO A 73 21.83 4.01 11.72
C PRO A 73 21.42 2.85 12.66
N SER A 74 22.40 2.14 13.21
CA SER A 74 22.20 1.09 14.21
C SER A 74 22.21 1.61 15.65
N VAL A 75 22.76 2.81 15.86
CA VAL A 75 22.79 3.48 17.17
C VAL A 75 21.58 4.38 17.34
N ASP A 76 20.96 4.32 18.52
CA ASP A 76 19.79 5.13 18.83
C ASP A 76 20.09 6.62 18.69
N ALA A 77 19.18 7.38 18.07
CA ALA A 77 19.33 8.82 17.91
C ALA A 77 17.99 9.55 17.95
N PHE A 78 18.04 10.86 18.21
CA PHE A 78 16.87 11.72 18.19
C PHE A 78 17.16 13.12 17.66
N LEU A 79 16.14 13.74 17.08
CA LEU A 79 16.23 15.12 16.61
C LEU A 79 16.02 16.12 17.76
N ALA A 80 16.88 17.14 17.81
CA ALA A 80 16.72 18.33 18.65
C ALA A 80 16.31 19.57 17.85
N ALA A 81 16.43 19.53 16.52
CA ALA A 81 16.03 20.59 15.61
C ALA A 81 15.44 19.99 14.33
N ASP A 82 14.72 20.82 13.58
CA ASP A 82 14.34 20.46 12.21
C ASP A 82 15.58 20.41 11.33
N ILE A 83 15.63 19.43 10.43
CA ILE A 83 16.78 19.16 9.57
C ILE A 83 16.39 19.44 8.12
N ASN A 84 17.23 20.18 7.40
CA ASN A 84 17.02 20.45 5.97
C ASN A 84 18.19 19.91 5.16
N LEU A 85 17.93 18.89 4.35
CA LEU A 85 18.88 18.24 3.45
C LEU A 85 18.77 18.74 2.00
N THR A 86 17.97 19.79 1.74
CA THR A 86 17.77 20.31 0.38
C THR A 86 19.10 20.81 -0.19
N GLY A 87 19.51 20.24 -1.33
CA GLY A 87 20.78 20.58 -1.98
C GLY A 87 22.00 19.88 -1.36
N MET A 88 21.80 18.96 -0.42
CA MET A 88 22.86 18.15 0.18
C MET A 88 22.83 16.74 -0.39
N GLU A 89 24.01 16.16 -0.59
CA GLU A 89 24.12 14.74 -0.95
C GLU A 89 24.06 13.88 0.31
N PHE A 90 23.22 12.84 0.29
CA PHE A 90 23.14 11.84 1.34
C PHE A 90 22.81 10.46 0.76
N THR A 91 23.16 9.40 1.48
CA THR A 91 22.76 8.04 1.15
C THR A 91 21.83 7.52 2.24
N SER A 92 20.64 7.05 1.86
CA SER A 92 19.69 6.44 2.80
C SER A 92 20.29 5.19 3.45
N GLY A 93 20.25 5.13 4.78
CA GLY A 93 20.82 4.04 5.58
C GLY A 93 19.84 2.89 5.87
N VAL A 94 20.36 1.86 6.53
CA VAL A 94 19.58 0.77 7.16
C VAL A 94 19.35 1.12 8.63
N GLN A 95 18.11 1.44 8.99
CA GLN A 95 17.73 1.79 10.35
C GLN A 95 17.40 0.55 11.17
N SER A 96 18.31 0.16 12.07
CA SER A 96 18.13 -0.99 12.97
C SER A 96 18.01 -0.61 14.45
N GLY A 97 18.45 0.60 14.85
CA GLY A 97 18.21 1.15 16.18
C GLY A 97 16.88 1.89 16.30
N THR A 98 16.72 2.69 17.34
CA THR A 98 15.61 3.63 17.52
C THR A 98 15.98 5.02 17.01
N PHE A 99 15.22 5.54 16.05
CA PHE A 99 15.30 6.92 15.60
C PHE A 99 14.03 7.68 16.00
N ASP A 100 14.17 8.66 16.89
CA ASP A 100 13.07 9.47 17.39
C ASP A 100 13.12 10.90 16.83
N GLY A 101 12.20 11.23 15.94
CA GLY A 101 12.08 12.57 15.40
C GLY A 101 11.64 13.60 16.43
N LYS A 102 11.11 13.22 17.59
CA LYS A 102 10.60 14.13 18.65
C LYS A 102 9.67 15.25 18.13
N GLY A 103 8.88 14.94 17.12
CA GLY A 103 7.99 15.88 16.43
C GLY A 103 8.70 16.90 15.55
N LYS A 104 9.96 16.67 15.18
CA LYS A 104 10.75 17.51 14.27
C LYS A 104 10.60 17.04 12.84
N THR A 105 10.87 17.97 11.92
CA THR A 105 10.77 17.72 10.48
C THR A 105 12.14 17.48 9.86
N ILE A 106 12.24 16.47 8.99
CA ILE A 106 13.34 16.34 8.02
C ILE A 106 12.82 16.72 6.63
N THR A 107 13.36 17.80 6.06
CA THR A 107 13.08 18.20 4.68
C THR A 107 14.16 17.63 3.76
N TYR A 108 13.77 16.85 2.76
CA TYR A 108 14.72 16.24 1.82
C TYR A 108 14.10 16.04 0.44
N ASN A 109 14.96 15.94 -0.57
CA ASN A 109 14.56 15.55 -1.91
C ASN A 109 15.37 14.32 -2.34
N ILE A 110 14.71 13.37 -2.98
CA ILE A 110 15.36 12.27 -3.70
C ILE A 110 14.91 12.39 -5.16
N ASP A 111 15.87 12.49 -6.06
CA ASP A 111 15.61 12.50 -7.50
C ASP A 111 16.42 11.35 -8.14
N VAL A 112 15.71 10.27 -8.47
CA VAL A 112 16.29 9.11 -9.16
C VAL A 112 15.83 9.18 -10.60
N THR A 113 16.54 9.97 -11.40
CA THR A 113 16.29 10.13 -12.85
C THR A 113 17.44 9.65 -13.72
N GLU A 114 18.61 9.39 -13.13
CA GLU A 114 19.75 8.82 -13.83
C GLU A 114 19.68 7.29 -13.80
N ARG A 115 19.76 6.70 -15.00
CA ARG A 115 19.64 5.28 -15.34
C ARG A 115 20.31 4.36 -14.31
N ILE A 116 19.53 3.54 -13.61
CA ILE A 116 20.06 2.32 -12.95
C ILE A 116 20.21 1.26 -14.05
N PRO A 117 21.44 0.92 -14.50
CA PRO A 117 21.62 -0.06 -15.58
C PRO A 117 21.30 -1.46 -15.06
N ASP A 118 20.67 -2.28 -15.91
CA ASP A 118 20.48 -3.70 -15.65
C ASP A 118 21.86 -4.37 -15.45
N GLY A 119 22.07 -5.05 -14.31
CA GLY A 119 23.31 -5.78 -14.00
C GLY A 119 24.47 -5.01 -13.32
N TYR A 120 24.20 -3.93 -12.58
CA TYR A 120 25.24 -3.29 -11.74
C TYR A 120 25.58 -4.12 -10.48
N GLU A 121 26.80 -4.66 -10.40
CA GLU A 121 27.37 -5.38 -9.24
C GLU A 121 28.32 -4.49 -8.42
N GLY A 122 27.80 -3.40 -7.86
CA GLY A 122 28.41 -2.77 -6.68
C GLY A 122 27.68 -3.26 -5.42
N ASP A 123 28.26 -3.09 -4.23
CA ASP A 123 27.72 -3.49 -2.90
C ASP A 123 26.39 -2.78 -2.50
N LYS A 124 25.61 -2.32 -3.48
CA LYS A 124 24.29 -1.71 -3.40
C LYS A 124 23.40 -2.39 -4.44
N VAL A 125 22.39 -3.13 -3.95
CA VAL A 125 21.19 -3.54 -4.70
C VAL A 125 21.51 -4.40 -5.92
N THR A 126 21.32 -5.73 -5.81
CA THR A 126 21.05 -6.54 -7.00
C THR A 126 19.92 -5.88 -7.77
N ALA A 127 20.14 -5.52 -9.03
CA ALA A 127 19.29 -4.71 -9.92
C ALA A 127 17.85 -5.22 -10.15
N THR A 128 17.38 -6.15 -9.32
CA THR A 128 16.02 -6.69 -9.28
C THR A 128 15.13 -6.02 -8.21
N GLN A 129 15.69 -5.35 -7.18
CA GLN A 129 14.90 -4.67 -6.14
C GLN A 129 15.55 -3.42 -5.52
N ALA A 130 15.04 -2.20 -5.74
CA ALA A 130 15.54 -0.99 -5.05
C ALA A 130 14.52 -0.41 -4.06
N ASN A 131 15.02 0.00 -2.89
CA ASN A 131 14.24 0.57 -1.80
C ASN A 131 14.58 2.05 -1.64
N ILE A 132 13.57 2.90 -1.62
CA ILE A 132 13.70 4.35 -1.76
C ILE A 132 12.86 5.02 -0.69
N GLY A 133 13.49 5.95 0.02
CA GLY A 133 12.90 6.72 1.10
C GLY A 133 14.00 7.40 1.91
N LEU A 134 13.62 8.14 2.95
CA LEU A 134 14.59 8.67 3.92
C LEU A 134 15.49 7.54 4.46
N PHE A 135 14.86 6.40 4.77
CA PHE A 135 15.51 5.15 5.09
C PHE A 135 15.30 4.14 3.97
N LYS A 136 16.37 3.44 3.60
CA LYS A 136 16.29 2.35 2.62
C LYS A 136 15.55 1.16 3.23
N PHE A 137 15.93 0.82 4.46
CA PHE A 137 15.37 -0.28 5.22
C PHE A 137 15.13 0.16 6.67
N VAL A 138 14.03 -0.29 7.26
CA VAL A 138 13.74 -0.16 8.69
C VAL A 138 13.54 -1.56 9.27
N THR A 139 14.43 -1.95 10.18
CA THR A 139 14.32 -3.16 11.01
C THR A 139 14.21 -2.84 12.50
N GLY A 140 14.57 -1.61 12.89
CA GLY A 140 14.36 -1.05 14.22
C GLY A 140 13.07 -0.23 14.32
N THR A 141 13.10 0.87 15.08
CA THR A 141 11.95 1.77 15.24
C THR A 141 12.25 3.16 14.71
N VAL A 142 11.37 3.69 13.86
CA VAL A 142 11.32 5.11 13.51
C VAL A 142 10.05 5.69 14.12
N GLN A 143 10.18 6.74 14.92
CA GLN A 143 9.03 7.31 15.61
C GLN A 143 9.01 8.83 15.66
N ASN A 144 7.80 9.40 15.82
CA ASN A 144 7.55 10.82 16.06
C ASN A 144 8.27 11.74 15.06
N LEU A 145 8.35 11.33 13.80
CA LEU A 145 9.09 12.04 12.75
C LEU A 145 8.12 12.68 11.78
N GLU A 146 8.40 13.91 11.37
CA GLU A 146 7.77 14.52 10.21
C GLU A 146 8.76 14.56 9.04
N THR A 147 8.30 14.28 7.82
CA THR A 147 9.10 14.45 6.60
C THR A 147 8.44 15.43 5.65
N ALA A 148 9.24 16.14 4.86
CA ALA A 148 8.77 17.07 3.85
C ALA A 148 9.69 17.06 2.62
N GLY A 149 9.15 17.45 1.47
CA GLY A 149 9.91 17.58 0.22
C GLY A 149 9.36 16.69 -0.89
N THR A 150 10.25 16.08 -1.68
CA THR A 150 9.84 15.30 -2.86
C THR A 150 10.67 14.03 -3.05
N ILE A 151 10.01 12.98 -3.54
CA ILE A 151 10.67 11.83 -4.16
C ILE A 151 10.19 11.79 -5.60
N LYS A 152 11.13 11.90 -6.54
CA LYS A 152 10.92 11.63 -7.95
C LYS A 152 11.69 10.38 -8.34
N PHE A 153 11.02 9.47 -9.00
CA PHE A 153 11.60 8.21 -9.41
C PHE A 153 11.23 7.93 -10.86
N SER A 154 12.24 7.68 -11.69
CA SER A 154 12.06 7.13 -13.02
C SER A 154 13.10 6.04 -13.29
N ALA A 155 12.67 5.00 -13.98
CA ALA A 155 13.51 3.85 -14.35
C ALA A 155 13.08 3.33 -15.72
N GLU A 156 14.05 2.87 -16.52
CA GLU A 156 13.82 2.22 -17.82
C GLU A 156 12.94 0.97 -17.65
N ALA A 157 12.24 0.57 -18.72
CA ALA A 157 11.43 -0.63 -18.72
C ALA A 157 12.31 -1.87 -18.43
N GLY A 158 11.99 -2.61 -17.37
CA GLY A 158 12.73 -3.78 -16.92
C GLY A 158 11.94 -4.62 -15.92
N SER A 159 12.55 -5.69 -15.39
CA SER A 159 11.93 -6.60 -14.42
C SER A 159 12.12 -6.19 -12.95
N GLY A 160 12.77 -5.05 -12.69
CA GLY A 160 13.01 -4.56 -11.34
C GLY A 160 11.71 -4.28 -10.57
N THR A 161 11.70 -4.60 -9.28
CA THR A 161 10.62 -4.26 -8.35
C THR A 161 11.09 -3.18 -7.39
N TYR A 162 10.46 -2.01 -7.40
CA TYR A 162 10.91 -0.90 -6.56
C TYR A 162 9.95 -0.66 -5.39
N HIS A 163 10.50 -0.39 -4.22
CA HIS A 163 9.74 -0.07 -3.01
C HIS A 163 10.01 1.37 -2.63
N ILE A 164 9.00 2.22 -2.71
CA ILE A 164 9.14 3.67 -2.55
C ILE A 164 8.25 4.12 -1.41
N GLY A 165 8.85 4.69 -0.37
CA GLY A 165 8.15 5.29 0.75
C GLY A 165 8.73 6.64 1.15
N GLY A 166 7.87 7.56 1.58
CA GLY A 166 8.28 8.87 2.10
C GLY A 166 9.03 8.79 3.44
N ILE A 167 9.06 7.63 4.09
CA ILE A 167 9.92 7.37 5.24
C ILE A 167 10.81 6.18 4.96
N ALA A 168 10.24 5.05 4.54
CA ALA A 168 10.99 3.82 4.31
C ALA A 168 10.68 3.18 2.97
N GLY A 169 11.70 2.74 2.23
CA GLY A 169 11.47 1.87 1.08
C GLY A 169 10.91 0.52 1.55
N LEU A 170 11.62 -0.15 2.46
CA LEU A 170 11.24 -1.44 3.04
C LEU A 170 11.20 -1.38 4.58
N VAL A 171 10.14 -1.93 5.18
CA VAL A 171 10.10 -2.26 6.61
C VAL A 171 10.09 -3.79 6.75
N SER A 172 11.02 -4.36 7.51
CA SER A 172 11.14 -5.81 7.64
C SER A 172 11.57 -6.26 9.04
N GLY A 173 11.45 -7.56 9.31
CA GLY A 173 11.60 -8.08 10.66
C GLY A 173 10.55 -7.47 11.60
N GLU A 174 10.93 -7.18 12.84
CA GLU A 174 10.07 -6.49 13.80
C GLU A 174 10.12 -4.95 13.64
N GLY A 175 10.45 -4.46 12.44
CA GLY A 175 10.56 -3.04 12.14
C GLY A 175 9.25 -2.28 12.36
N LYS A 176 9.35 -1.07 12.92
CA LYS A 176 8.20 -0.25 13.31
C LYS A 176 8.33 1.17 12.80
N ILE A 177 7.24 1.70 12.25
CA ILE A 177 7.07 3.13 12.01
C ILE A 177 5.88 3.61 12.85
N VAL A 178 6.14 4.54 13.76
CA VAL A 178 5.18 4.90 14.82
C VAL A 178 5.00 6.41 14.93
N ASN A 179 3.77 6.91 14.85
CA ASN A 179 3.47 8.33 15.03
C ASN A 179 4.24 9.26 14.08
N CYS A 180 4.51 8.81 12.86
CA CYS A 180 5.22 9.61 11.87
C CYS A 180 4.26 10.25 10.86
N THR A 181 4.59 11.45 10.39
CA THR A 181 3.87 12.15 9.33
C THR A 181 4.72 12.28 8.09
N ASN A 182 4.29 11.72 6.96
CA ASN A 182 4.90 11.98 5.67
C ASN A 182 4.22 13.16 4.95
N GLY A 183 4.98 14.22 4.72
CA GLY A 183 4.65 15.35 3.84
C GLY A 183 5.40 15.34 2.51
N VAL A 184 6.18 14.29 2.22
CA VAL A 184 6.92 14.15 0.95
C VAL A 184 5.95 13.77 -0.17
N ASN A 185 5.96 14.55 -1.26
CA ASN A 185 5.24 14.18 -2.48
C ASN A 185 6.06 13.14 -3.27
N ILE A 186 5.43 12.03 -3.60
CA ILE A 186 6.06 10.91 -4.33
C ILE A 186 5.49 10.87 -5.74
N LEU A 187 6.37 10.95 -6.73
CA LEU A 187 6.06 10.78 -8.15
C LEU A 187 6.95 9.68 -8.72
N ALA A 188 6.34 8.58 -9.16
CA ALA A 188 7.01 7.54 -9.93
C ALA A 188 6.56 7.59 -11.39
N ASP A 189 7.47 7.83 -12.32
CA ASP A 189 7.23 7.89 -13.77
C ASP A 189 8.05 6.81 -14.48
N THR A 190 7.45 5.63 -14.67
CA THR A 190 8.19 4.42 -15.09
C THR A 190 7.28 3.25 -15.46
N GLN A 191 7.82 2.30 -16.24
CA GLN A 191 7.12 1.11 -16.75
C GLN A 191 7.34 -0.18 -15.92
N CYS A 192 8.10 -0.11 -14.81
CA CYS A 192 8.38 -1.26 -13.93
C CYS A 192 7.24 -1.56 -12.93
N THR A 193 7.38 -2.64 -12.14
CA THR A 193 6.48 -2.91 -11.01
C THR A 193 6.90 -2.07 -9.81
N HIS A 194 5.96 -1.31 -9.23
CA HIS A 194 6.22 -0.46 -8.07
C HIS A 194 5.31 -0.79 -6.90
N HIS A 195 5.90 -0.74 -5.71
CA HIS A 195 5.20 -0.71 -4.43
C HIS A 195 5.43 0.67 -3.84
N ILE A 196 4.40 1.53 -3.88
CA ILE A 196 4.52 2.93 -3.49
C ILE A 196 3.58 3.20 -2.33
N GLY A 197 4.13 3.64 -1.20
CA GLY A 197 3.37 4.09 -0.04
C GLY A 197 3.78 5.49 0.38
N GLY A 198 2.88 6.28 0.93
CA GLY A 198 3.28 7.57 1.52
C GLY A 198 4.27 7.38 2.67
N ILE A 199 4.11 6.34 3.49
CA ILE A 199 5.01 6.02 4.60
C ILE A 199 6.03 4.96 4.18
N ALA A 200 5.55 3.81 3.72
CA ALA A 200 6.39 2.65 3.40
C ALA A 200 6.07 2.08 2.01
N GLY A 201 7.09 1.80 1.20
CA GLY A 201 6.87 1.11 -0.08
C GLY A 201 6.40 -0.33 0.14
N PHE A 202 7.11 -1.07 0.97
CA PHE A 202 6.82 -2.47 1.30
C PHE A 202 6.96 -2.72 2.79
N THR A 203 6.12 -3.62 3.31
CA THR A 203 6.22 -4.16 4.67
C THR A 203 6.23 -5.69 4.61
N ALA A 204 7.24 -6.31 5.23
CA ALA A 204 7.34 -7.76 5.33
C ALA A 204 6.59 -8.29 6.57
N ALA A 205 6.45 -9.60 6.65
CA ALA A 205 5.79 -10.26 7.78
C ALA A 205 6.41 -9.84 9.12
N GLY A 206 5.56 -9.44 10.07
CA GLY A 206 5.97 -8.97 11.39
C GLY A 206 6.23 -7.46 11.51
N ALA A 207 6.32 -6.73 10.38
CA ALA A 207 6.44 -5.28 10.41
C ALA A 207 5.12 -4.60 10.83
N SER A 208 5.22 -3.40 11.42
CA SER A 208 4.04 -2.63 11.85
C SER A 208 4.15 -1.15 11.50
N VAL A 209 3.01 -0.56 11.16
CA VAL A 209 2.86 0.87 10.91
C VAL A 209 1.66 1.37 11.71
N THR A 210 1.92 2.24 12.68
CA THR A 210 0.92 2.64 13.68
C THR A 210 0.92 4.14 13.92
N GLY A 211 -0.27 4.75 14.03
CA GLY A 211 -0.40 6.18 14.34
C GLY A 211 0.16 7.10 13.25
N CYS A 212 0.42 6.59 12.05
CA CYS A 212 1.12 7.33 11.00
C CYS A 212 0.15 8.10 10.11
N ARG A 213 0.62 9.21 9.56
CA ARG A 213 -0.18 10.07 8.68
C ARG A 213 0.55 10.38 7.38
N ASN A 214 -0.13 10.28 6.25
CA ASN A 214 0.40 10.75 4.96
C ASN A 214 -0.38 11.97 4.49
N THR A 215 0.30 13.08 4.23
CA THR A 215 -0.26 14.28 3.58
C THR A 215 0.30 14.52 2.19
N GLY A 216 1.46 13.93 1.87
CA GLY A 216 2.07 14.02 0.55
C GLY A 216 1.25 13.28 -0.50
N LYS A 217 1.25 13.79 -1.74
CA LYS A 217 0.65 13.10 -2.88
C LYS A 217 1.44 11.82 -3.19
N VAL A 218 0.74 10.74 -3.52
CA VAL A 218 1.33 9.51 -4.06
C VAL A 218 0.85 9.35 -5.49
N GLU A 219 1.74 9.54 -6.45
CA GLU A 219 1.42 9.51 -7.87
C GLU A 219 2.31 8.53 -8.62
N MET A 220 1.70 7.74 -9.48
CA MET A 220 2.40 6.94 -10.46
C MET A 220 1.87 7.21 -11.85
N ILE A 221 2.80 7.43 -12.78
CA ILE A 221 2.53 7.66 -14.20
C ILE A 221 3.25 6.56 -14.98
N ILE A 222 2.52 5.89 -15.89
CA ILE A 222 3.07 4.91 -16.82
C ILE A 222 2.95 5.47 -18.25
N PRO A 223 4.03 6.03 -18.83
CA PRO A 223 4.02 6.53 -20.20
C PRO A 223 3.92 5.37 -21.22
N ASP A 224 3.05 5.51 -22.25
CA ASP A 224 2.79 4.68 -23.47
C ASP A 224 3.75 3.48 -23.77
N LYS A 225 3.40 2.29 -24.32
CA LYS A 225 2.25 1.36 -24.38
C LYS A 225 2.87 -0.07 -24.40
N GLY A 226 3.55 -0.44 -23.32
CA GLY A 226 4.11 -1.79 -23.12
C GLY A 226 3.24 -2.64 -22.18
N THR A 227 3.58 -3.92 -22.02
CA THR A 227 2.98 -4.77 -20.98
C THR A 227 3.30 -4.22 -19.59
N ALA A 228 2.42 -3.36 -19.08
CA ALA A 228 2.56 -2.87 -17.71
C ALA A 228 2.25 -3.98 -16.71
N ASN A 229 3.12 -4.10 -15.71
CA ASN A 229 2.94 -4.96 -14.57
C ASN A 229 1.92 -4.34 -13.58
N ALA A 230 1.43 -5.12 -12.63
CA ALA A 230 0.46 -4.67 -11.65
C ALA A 230 1.13 -3.80 -10.57
N SER A 231 1.11 -2.48 -10.73
CA SER A 231 1.64 -1.55 -9.73
C SER A 231 0.67 -1.36 -8.56
N GLN A 232 1.25 -1.07 -7.39
CA GLN A 232 0.61 -1.18 -6.10
C GLN A 232 0.83 0.11 -5.33
N LEU A 233 -0.26 0.87 -5.14
CA LEU A 233 -0.22 2.20 -4.56
C LEU A 233 -1.07 2.24 -3.29
N GLY A 234 -0.43 2.62 -2.19
CA GLY A 234 -1.08 2.92 -0.92
C GLY A 234 -0.84 4.37 -0.52
N GLY A 235 -1.82 5.02 0.09
CA GLY A 235 -1.55 6.29 0.76
C GLY A 235 -0.61 6.12 1.97
N ILE A 236 -0.60 4.95 2.63
CA ILE A 236 0.33 4.63 3.72
C ILE A 236 1.37 3.59 3.29
N ILE A 237 0.91 2.42 2.81
CA ILE A 237 1.77 1.28 2.47
C ILE A 237 1.52 0.80 1.03
N GLY A 238 2.54 0.72 0.19
CA GLY A 238 2.37 0.16 -1.16
C GLY A 238 1.98 -1.32 -1.14
N HIS A 239 2.74 -2.13 -0.40
CA HIS A 239 2.61 -3.59 -0.32
C HIS A 239 2.77 -4.12 1.11
N ILE A 240 1.88 -5.02 1.53
CA ILE A 240 2.03 -5.84 2.74
C ILE A 240 2.21 -7.31 2.36
N GLU A 241 3.29 -7.92 2.82
CA GLU A 241 3.61 -9.33 2.59
C GLU A 241 3.52 -10.10 3.91
N GLY A 242 2.72 -11.16 3.96
CA GLY A 242 2.57 -11.97 5.17
C GLY A 242 1.52 -11.44 6.13
N SER A 243 1.85 -11.46 7.42
CA SER A 243 1.07 -10.84 8.49
C SER A 243 1.37 -9.36 8.61
N GLY A 244 0.35 -8.56 8.95
CA GLY A 244 0.50 -7.13 9.07
C GLY A 244 -0.62 -6.50 9.90
N VAL A 245 -0.23 -5.52 10.72
CA VAL A 245 -1.15 -4.67 11.47
C VAL A 245 -0.91 -3.23 11.06
N VAL A 246 -1.96 -2.60 10.53
CA VAL A 246 -1.99 -1.16 10.27
C VAL A 246 -3.06 -0.58 11.19
N ASP A 247 -2.63 0.24 12.14
CA ASP A 247 -3.48 0.73 13.22
C ASP A 247 -3.42 2.25 13.34
N THR A 248 -4.58 2.89 13.39
CA THR A 248 -4.73 4.33 13.65
C THR A 248 -3.94 5.17 12.64
N CYS A 249 -3.88 4.72 11.39
CA CYS A 249 -3.18 5.41 10.31
C CYS A 249 -4.15 6.24 9.47
N THR A 250 -3.71 7.44 9.04
CA THR A 250 -4.54 8.36 8.26
C THR A 250 -3.86 8.77 6.96
N ASN A 251 -4.53 8.61 5.82
CA ASN A 251 -4.09 9.19 4.55
C ASN A 251 -4.94 10.41 4.18
N ASP A 252 -4.31 11.57 4.04
CA ASP A 252 -4.91 12.80 3.52
C ASP A 252 -4.40 13.15 2.12
N GLY A 253 -3.25 12.60 1.74
CA GLY A 253 -2.67 12.76 0.41
C GLY A 253 -3.52 12.08 -0.67
N GLN A 254 -3.64 12.73 -1.83
CA GLN A 254 -4.25 12.09 -2.99
C GLN A 254 -3.36 10.93 -3.48
N VAL A 255 -3.99 9.80 -3.80
CA VAL A 255 -3.36 8.65 -4.46
C VAL A 255 -3.82 8.64 -5.91
N THR A 256 -2.88 8.60 -6.86
CA THR A 256 -3.21 8.64 -8.29
C THR A 256 -2.37 7.67 -9.08
N TYR A 257 -3.06 6.89 -9.91
CA TYR A 257 -2.47 6.09 -10.95
C TYR A 257 -2.90 6.65 -12.30
N GLU A 258 -1.93 6.86 -13.18
CA GLU A 258 -2.18 7.26 -14.55
C GLU A 258 -1.46 6.32 -15.52
N GLY A 259 -2.20 5.71 -16.45
CA GLY A 259 -1.61 5.01 -17.59
C GLY A 259 -2.09 3.57 -17.79
N ASN A 260 -1.33 2.83 -18.59
CA ASN A 260 -1.67 1.48 -19.02
C ASN A 260 -1.35 0.49 -17.90
N GLY A 261 -2.30 -0.30 -17.40
CA GLY A 261 -2.02 -1.38 -16.44
C GLY A 261 -3.21 -1.77 -15.58
N THR A 262 -2.99 -2.74 -14.67
CA THR A 262 -3.98 -3.12 -13.65
C THR A 262 -3.63 -2.45 -12.33
N PRO A 263 -4.19 -1.28 -12.01
CA PRO A 263 -3.94 -0.66 -10.73
C PRO A 263 -4.40 -1.56 -9.58
N ARG A 264 -3.60 -1.53 -8.51
CA ARG A 264 -3.94 -2.02 -7.18
C ARG A 264 -3.78 -0.84 -6.23
N GLU A 265 -4.85 -0.07 -6.07
CA GLU A 265 -4.84 1.21 -5.38
C GLU A 265 -5.68 1.17 -4.11
N GLY A 266 -5.11 1.67 -3.02
CA GLY A 266 -5.82 1.89 -1.76
C GLY A 266 -5.40 3.19 -1.09
N GLY A 267 -6.33 3.85 -0.41
CA GLY A 267 -5.97 5.01 0.42
C GLY A 267 -5.05 4.67 1.58
N ILE A 268 -5.05 3.41 2.04
CA ILE A 268 -4.14 2.93 3.09
C ILE A 268 -3.13 1.95 2.49
N CYS A 269 -3.59 0.91 1.78
CA CYS A 269 -2.71 -0.12 1.24
C CYS A 269 -3.05 -0.52 -0.21
N GLY A 270 -2.05 -0.58 -1.08
CA GLY A 270 -2.26 -0.97 -2.49
C GLY A 270 -2.50 -2.46 -2.67
N TYR A 271 -1.63 -3.28 -2.11
CA TYR A 271 -1.67 -4.73 -2.28
C TYR A 271 -1.25 -5.49 -1.02
N ILE A 272 -1.94 -6.58 -0.75
CA ILE A 272 -1.63 -7.48 0.36
C ILE A 272 -1.45 -8.89 -0.20
N ASN A 273 -0.38 -9.58 0.17
CA ASN A 273 -0.03 -10.91 -0.35
C ASN A 273 0.49 -11.85 0.73
N ASN A 274 0.49 -13.17 0.44
CA ASN A 274 0.88 -14.22 1.38
C ASN A 274 0.19 -14.09 2.74
N LEU A 275 -1.12 -13.80 2.67
CA LEU A 275 -1.98 -13.45 3.80
C LEU A 275 -1.90 -14.48 4.93
N VAL A 276 -1.41 -14.03 6.09
CA VAL A 276 -1.53 -14.71 7.39
C VAL A 276 -2.02 -13.66 8.38
N ASP A 277 -3.32 -13.63 8.67
CA ASP A 277 -3.96 -12.68 9.60
C ASP A 277 -3.55 -11.20 9.40
N VAL A 278 -4.34 -10.45 8.63
CA VAL A 278 -4.10 -9.01 8.37
C VAL A 278 -5.21 -8.16 8.97
N SER A 279 -4.84 -7.10 9.68
CA SER A 279 -5.79 -6.21 10.35
C SER A 279 -5.55 -4.73 10.01
N PHE A 280 -6.63 -4.06 9.62
CA PHE A 280 -6.72 -2.61 9.50
C PHE A 280 -7.65 -2.09 10.60
N ILE A 281 -7.11 -1.31 11.53
CA ILE A 281 -7.83 -0.88 12.73
C ILE A 281 -7.82 0.64 12.78
N LYS A 282 -8.99 1.28 12.87
CA LYS A 282 -9.13 2.74 13.00
C LYS A 282 -8.39 3.53 11.92
N CYS A 283 -8.24 2.94 10.73
CA CYS A 283 -7.58 3.61 9.62
C CYS A 283 -8.55 4.54 8.90
N VAL A 284 -8.05 5.70 8.48
CA VAL A 284 -8.86 6.73 7.83
C VAL A 284 -8.24 7.14 6.50
N ASN A 285 -9.02 7.11 5.41
CA ASN A 285 -8.63 7.74 4.16
C ASN A 285 -9.48 9.00 3.90
N ASN A 286 -8.84 10.16 3.88
CA ASN A 286 -9.41 11.44 3.47
C ASN A 286 -8.98 11.84 2.04
N GLY A 287 -7.84 11.31 1.58
CA GLY A 287 -7.31 11.58 0.25
C GLY A 287 -8.17 10.99 -0.87
N ALA A 288 -8.27 11.69 -2.00
CA ALA A 288 -8.92 11.14 -3.18
C ALA A 288 -8.09 9.98 -3.76
N ILE A 289 -8.77 8.91 -4.20
CA ILE A 289 -8.17 7.79 -4.93
C ILE A 289 -8.63 7.92 -6.37
N ILE A 290 -7.69 8.10 -7.29
CA ILE A 290 -7.98 8.40 -8.69
C ILE A 290 -7.18 7.48 -9.59
N TRP A 291 -7.91 6.64 -10.32
CA TRP A 291 -7.36 5.89 -11.43
C TRP A 291 -7.75 6.58 -12.75
N ASN A 292 -6.74 6.99 -13.50
CA ASN A 292 -6.86 7.46 -14.88
C ASN A 292 -6.36 6.36 -15.81
N GLU A 293 -7.29 5.72 -16.51
CA GLU A 293 -6.96 4.68 -17.47
C GLU A 293 -6.16 5.24 -18.66
N GLY A 294 -5.04 4.58 -18.99
CA GLY A 294 -4.38 4.73 -20.28
C GLY A 294 -4.96 3.79 -21.35
N ASN A 295 -4.43 3.86 -22.57
CA ASN A 295 -4.78 2.95 -23.66
C ASN A 295 -4.49 1.45 -23.39
N TYR A 296 -5.43 0.78 -22.73
CA TYR A 296 -5.30 -0.56 -22.21
C TYR A 296 -5.71 -1.62 -23.25
N THR A 297 -4.74 -2.42 -23.72
CA THR A 297 -5.00 -3.45 -24.75
C THR A 297 -5.39 -4.82 -24.17
N LYS A 298 -5.37 -5.00 -22.85
CA LYS A 298 -5.68 -6.26 -22.14
C LYS A 298 -7.06 -6.24 -21.47
N THR A 299 -7.59 -7.40 -21.12
CA THR A 299 -8.95 -7.58 -20.52
C THR A 299 -8.92 -7.91 -19.02
N SER A 300 -7.93 -7.38 -18.31
CA SER A 300 -7.71 -7.67 -16.89
C SER A 300 -8.60 -6.82 -15.96
N TRP A 301 -8.68 -7.25 -14.71
CA TRP A 301 -9.37 -6.51 -13.64
C TRP A 301 -8.45 -5.46 -13.02
N SER A 302 -9.01 -4.29 -12.80
CA SER A 302 -8.45 -3.20 -12.01
C SER A 302 -9.08 -3.17 -10.62
N TYR A 303 -8.28 -2.78 -9.62
CA TYR A 303 -8.60 -2.95 -8.20
C TYR A 303 -8.40 -1.64 -7.44
N VAL A 304 -9.49 -0.96 -7.10
CA VAL A 304 -9.43 0.37 -6.48
C VAL A 304 -10.30 0.39 -5.22
N GLY A 305 -9.68 0.65 -4.07
CA GLY A 305 -10.38 0.74 -2.79
C GLY A 305 -10.14 2.07 -2.08
N GLY A 306 -11.11 2.55 -1.32
CA GLY A 306 -10.90 3.71 -0.46
C GLY A 306 -9.86 3.46 0.62
N LEU A 307 -9.73 2.23 1.14
CA LEU A 307 -8.62 1.81 2.00
C LEU A 307 -7.66 0.84 1.31
N THR A 308 -8.17 -0.24 0.71
CA THR A 308 -7.30 -1.30 0.18
C THR A 308 -7.59 -1.66 -1.27
N GLY A 309 -6.54 -1.77 -2.09
CA GLY A 309 -6.61 -2.22 -3.47
C GLY A 309 -6.88 -3.73 -3.57
N TYR A 310 -5.86 -4.55 -3.79
CA TYR A 310 -6.04 -5.97 -4.08
C TYR A 310 -5.44 -6.91 -3.03
N TYR A 311 -5.97 -8.13 -3.01
CA TYR A 311 -5.54 -9.20 -2.14
C TYR A 311 -5.06 -10.38 -2.97
N GLY A 312 -3.81 -10.76 -2.76
CA GLY A 312 -3.12 -11.86 -3.41
C GLY A 312 -3.48 -13.22 -2.85
N THR A 313 -2.62 -14.19 -3.13
CA THR A 313 -2.79 -15.59 -2.73
C THR A 313 -2.42 -15.75 -1.25
N PRO A 314 -3.20 -16.48 -0.43
CA PRO A 314 -2.86 -16.74 0.95
C PRO A 314 -1.91 -17.94 1.01
N THR A 315 -1.11 -18.02 2.06
CA THR A 315 -0.25 -19.18 2.30
C THR A 315 -0.97 -20.25 3.12
N GLU A 316 -1.91 -19.87 3.98
CA GLU A 316 -2.72 -20.76 4.83
C GLU A 316 -4.11 -20.16 5.12
N GLY A 317 -5.01 -20.89 5.78
CA GLY A 317 -6.31 -20.38 6.22
C GLY A 317 -6.14 -19.26 7.27
N GLY A 318 -6.33 -18.01 6.85
CA GLY A 318 -6.19 -16.81 7.68
C GLY A 318 -7.44 -15.92 7.70
N LYS A 319 -7.33 -14.82 8.45
CA LYS A 319 -8.40 -13.83 8.63
C LYS A 319 -7.98 -12.47 8.11
N VAL A 320 -8.92 -11.74 7.53
CA VAL A 320 -8.75 -10.32 7.23
C VAL A 320 -9.78 -9.55 8.03
N LEU A 321 -9.31 -8.56 8.80
CA LEU A 321 -10.14 -7.72 9.66
C LEU A 321 -10.00 -6.25 9.27
N TYR A 322 -11.15 -5.61 9.12
CA TYR A 322 -11.29 -4.17 9.16
C TYR A 322 -12.16 -3.82 10.35
N ASP A 323 -11.64 -3.03 11.28
CA ASP A 323 -12.41 -2.56 12.43
C ASP A 323 -12.31 -1.05 12.54
N SER A 324 -13.47 -0.38 12.55
CA SER A 324 -13.60 1.05 12.79
C SER A 324 -12.88 1.90 11.74
N CYS A 325 -12.81 1.39 10.51
CA CYS A 325 -12.13 2.03 9.39
C CYS A 325 -13.06 2.99 8.63
N THR A 326 -12.55 4.14 8.18
CA THR A 326 -13.35 5.17 7.50
C THR A 326 -12.74 5.61 6.18
N ASN A 327 -13.53 5.66 5.12
CA ASN A 327 -13.18 6.34 3.88
C ASN A 327 -14.03 7.61 3.70
N ASN A 328 -13.40 8.77 3.75
CA ASN A 328 -13.97 10.07 3.40
C ASN A 328 -13.57 10.52 1.99
N GLY A 329 -12.45 10.00 1.47
CA GLY A 329 -11.95 10.32 0.15
C GLY A 329 -12.85 9.78 -0.97
N LYS A 330 -13.02 10.57 -2.04
CA LYS A 330 -13.68 10.08 -3.26
C LYS A 330 -12.84 8.97 -3.92
N VAL A 331 -13.49 7.99 -4.52
CA VAL A 331 -12.87 6.95 -5.33
C VAL A 331 -13.36 7.09 -6.77
N VAL A 332 -12.45 7.43 -7.68
CA VAL A 332 -12.77 7.78 -9.07
C VAL A 332 -12.00 6.88 -10.02
N CYS A 333 -12.73 6.12 -10.84
CA CYS A 333 -12.18 5.31 -11.92
C CYS A 333 -12.57 5.94 -13.26
N ASN A 334 -11.63 6.63 -13.89
CA ASN A 334 -11.78 7.21 -15.22
C ASN A 334 -11.35 6.16 -16.25
N ILE A 335 -12.33 5.38 -16.70
CA ILE A 335 -12.19 4.29 -17.66
C ILE A 335 -12.67 4.77 -19.02
N THR A 336 -11.82 4.63 -20.03
CA THR A 336 -12.02 5.09 -21.41
C THR A 336 -12.23 3.95 -22.40
N GLU A 337 -11.71 2.76 -22.10
CA GLU A 337 -11.72 1.60 -22.99
C GLU A 337 -12.88 0.64 -22.66
N GLU A 338 -13.57 0.15 -23.69
CA GLU A 338 -14.75 -0.71 -23.51
C GLU A 338 -14.42 -2.08 -22.87
N LYS A 339 -13.18 -2.54 -22.95
CA LYS A 339 -12.80 -3.88 -22.47
C LYS A 339 -12.43 -3.91 -20.99
N SER A 340 -12.23 -2.74 -20.40
CA SER A 340 -11.69 -2.60 -19.06
C SER A 340 -12.72 -2.94 -17.99
N LYS A 341 -12.24 -3.56 -16.92
CA LYS A 341 -13.06 -4.12 -15.85
C LYS A 341 -12.58 -3.57 -14.52
N ALA A 342 -13.50 -3.17 -13.67
CA ALA A 342 -13.16 -2.56 -12.39
C ALA A 342 -13.92 -3.20 -11.24
N ARG A 343 -13.18 -3.47 -10.16
CA ARG A 343 -13.73 -3.76 -8.84
C ARG A 343 -13.41 -2.56 -7.97
N VAL A 344 -14.45 -1.92 -7.42
CA VAL A 344 -14.32 -0.65 -6.72
C VAL A 344 -15.07 -0.70 -5.39
N GLY A 345 -14.36 -0.45 -4.30
CA GLY A 345 -14.94 -0.50 -2.96
C GLY A 345 -14.66 0.77 -2.17
N GLY A 346 -15.62 1.23 -1.37
CA GLY A 346 -15.40 2.37 -0.47
C GLY A 346 -14.42 2.05 0.64
N ILE A 347 -14.35 0.79 1.10
CA ILE A 347 -13.31 0.32 2.02
C ILE A 347 -12.34 -0.60 1.29
N ALA A 348 -12.82 -1.73 0.80
CA ALA A 348 -12.00 -2.72 0.11
C ALA A 348 -12.54 -3.00 -1.28
N CYS A 349 -11.68 -2.98 -2.31
CA CYS A 349 -12.16 -3.35 -3.64
C CYS A 349 -12.55 -4.85 -3.73
N HIS A 350 -11.89 -5.68 -2.92
CA HIS A 350 -11.94 -7.13 -3.02
C HIS A 350 -12.00 -7.81 -1.65
N ALA A 351 -12.84 -8.85 -1.50
CA ALA A 351 -12.86 -9.74 -0.35
C ALA A 351 -12.99 -11.21 -0.78
N GLY A 352 -11.92 -11.97 -0.68
CA GLY A 352 -11.88 -13.36 -1.12
C GLY A 352 -10.74 -13.63 -2.07
N ILE A 353 -10.60 -14.89 -2.46
CA ILE A 353 -9.50 -15.36 -3.31
C ILE A 353 -10.04 -16.46 -4.24
N ALA A 354 -9.43 -16.60 -5.43
CA ALA A 354 -9.91 -17.52 -6.44
C ALA A 354 -9.71 -18.95 -5.94
N SER A 355 -10.75 -19.78 -5.98
CA SER A 355 -10.71 -21.13 -5.40
C SER A 355 -9.59 -22.01 -5.96
N SER A 356 -9.20 -21.83 -7.22
CA SER A 356 -8.09 -22.54 -7.86
C SER A 356 -6.70 -22.18 -7.32
N THR A 357 -6.59 -21.18 -6.46
CA THR A 357 -5.31 -20.64 -5.97
C THR A 357 -5.04 -20.93 -4.49
N LEU A 358 -5.98 -21.58 -3.79
CA LEU A 358 -5.80 -21.91 -2.39
C LEU A 358 -5.00 -23.22 -2.21
N PRO A 359 -4.05 -23.27 -1.26
CA PRO A 359 -3.48 -24.52 -0.79
C PRO A 359 -4.57 -25.34 -0.05
N GLY A 360 -5.25 -26.26 -0.76
CA GLY A 360 -6.31 -27.12 -0.18
C GLY A 360 -7.70 -26.47 -0.07
N ASP A 361 -8.59 -27.06 0.75
CA ASP A 361 -9.98 -26.60 0.98
C ASP A 361 -10.10 -25.34 1.90
N GLY A 362 -9.03 -24.57 2.07
CA GLY A 362 -8.96 -23.50 3.08
C GLY A 362 -9.82 -22.28 2.77
N ILE A 363 -10.98 -22.14 3.42
CA ILE A 363 -11.84 -20.96 3.28
C ILE A 363 -11.35 -19.82 4.19
N MET A 364 -11.10 -18.63 3.62
CA MET A 364 -10.66 -17.43 4.36
C MET A 364 -11.85 -16.70 5.00
N THR A 365 -11.65 -16.07 6.16
CA THR A 365 -12.67 -15.20 6.77
C THR A 365 -12.35 -13.73 6.57
N TRP A 366 -13.33 -12.98 6.08
CA TRP A 366 -13.25 -11.54 5.82
C TRP A 366 -14.25 -10.83 6.69
N THR A 367 -13.78 -10.01 7.62
CA THR A 367 -14.63 -9.30 8.57
C THR A 367 -14.48 -7.80 8.40
N PHE A 368 -15.59 -7.12 8.12
CA PHE A 368 -15.71 -5.67 8.12
C PHE A 368 -16.62 -5.28 9.28
N LYS A 369 -16.09 -4.56 10.24
CA LYS A 369 -16.81 -4.16 11.46
C LYS A 369 -16.71 -2.66 11.66
N ASN A 370 -17.83 -2.02 11.98
CA ASN A 370 -17.89 -0.58 12.29
C ASN A 370 -17.28 0.31 11.19
N CYS A 371 -17.26 -0.15 9.94
CA CYS A 371 -16.61 0.58 8.85
C CYS A 371 -17.58 1.58 8.20
N VAL A 372 -17.06 2.73 7.80
CA VAL A 372 -17.87 3.81 7.22
C VAL A 372 -17.28 4.29 5.91
N ASN A 373 -18.08 4.30 4.85
CA ASN A 373 -17.76 5.01 3.62
C ASN A 373 -18.61 6.27 3.50
N ASN A 374 -17.96 7.44 3.54
CA ASN A 374 -18.56 8.74 3.22
C ASN A 374 -18.14 9.23 1.83
N GLY A 375 -17.08 8.68 1.26
CA GLY A 375 -16.57 9.05 -0.04
C GLY A 375 -17.46 8.59 -1.18
N ASN A 376 -17.70 9.48 -2.15
CA ASN A 376 -18.39 9.12 -3.39
C ASN A 376 -17.52 8.19 -4.24
N ILE A 377 -18.14 7.19 -4.86
CA ILE A 377 -17.51 6.20 -5.73
C ILE A 377 -18.07 6.38 -7.13
N SER A 378 -17.21 6.58 -8.12
CA SER A 378 -17.64 6.76 -9.51
C SER A 378 -16.77 5.98 -10.50
N SER A 379 -17.41 5.37 -11.50
CA SER A 379 -16.76 4.78 -12.66
C SER A 379 -17.34 5.37 -13.94
N SER A 380 -16.49 5.87 -14.83
CA SER A 380 -16.90 6.34 -16.16
C SER A 380 -17.08 5.22 -17.18
N SER A 381 -16.85 3.96 -16.79
CA SER A 381 -16.96 2.83 -17.72
C SER A 381 -18.39 2.67 -18.24
N THR A 382 -18.47 2.23 -19.50
CA THR A 382 -19.72 1.99 -20.21
C THR A 382 -20.17 0.53 -20.16
N THR A 383 -19.39 -0.39 -19.59
CA THR A 383 -19.60 -1.85 -19.73
C THR A 383 -20.02 -2.55 -18.45
N ALA A 384 -20.63 -3.73 -18.55
CA ALA A 384 -21.24 -4.42 -17.40
C ALA A 384 -20.23 -4.93 -16.34
N ASN A 385 -18.93 -4.99 -16.64
CA ASN A 385 -17.90 -5.53 -15.75
C ASN A 385 -17.32 -4.47 -14.79
N ASN A 386 -18.21 -3.68 -14.18
CA ASN A 386 -17.87 -2.66 -13.20
C ASN A 386 -18.68 -2.92 -11.94
N TYR A 387 -17.99 -3.27 -10.86
CA TYR A 387 -18.60 -3.68 -9.59
C TYR A 387 -18.27 -2.64 -8.53
N LEU A 388 -19.26 -1.83 -8.15
CA LEU A 388 -19.14 -0.80 -7.14
C LEU A 388 -19.86 -1.24 -5.87
N GLY A 389 -19.16 -1.20 -4.74
CA GLY A 389 -19.77 -1.38 -3.43
C GLY A 389 -19.31 -0.36 -2.40
N GLY A 390 -20.24 0.08 -1.56
CA GLY A 390 -19.96 1.11 -0.56
C GLY A 390 -18.92 0.67 0.48
N ILE A 391 -18.90 -0.61 0.83
CA ILE A 391 -17.89 -1.21 1.70
C ILE A 391 -16.96 -2.10 0.88
N VAL A 392 -17.53 -3.07 0.15
CA VAL A 392 -16.75 -4.06 -0.63
C VAL A 392 -17.15 -4.04 -2.10
N GLY A 393 -16.19 -3.93 -3.02
CA GLY A 393 -16.50 -3.94 -4.46
C GLY A 393 -16.95 -5.31 -4.98
N TYR A 394 -16.16 -6.35 -4.68
CA TYR A 394 -16.40 -7.71 -5.14
C TYR A 394 -15.97 -8.72 -4.09
N SER A 395 -16.74 -9.80 -3.93
CA SER A 395 -16.32 -10.95 -3.15
C SER A 395 -16.17 -12.21 -3.98
N GLU A 396 -15.25 -13.10 -3.59
CA GLU A 396 -14.94 -14.35 -4.30
C GLU A 396 -15.41 -15.61 -3.56
N VAL A 397 -15.50 -16.72 -4.31
CA VAL A 397 -16.09 -18.00 -3.87
C VAL A 397 -15.45 -18.53 -2.60
N ALA A 398 -14.12 -18.44 -2.45
CA ALA A 398 -13.46 -18.95 -1.26
C ALA A 398 -13.37 -17.93 -0.11
N ALA A 399 -14.51 -17.33 0.25
CA ALA A 399 -14.62 -16.38 1.34
C ALA A 399 -15.82 -16.65 2.25
N LEU A 400 -15.60 -16.68 3.56
CA LEU A 400 -16.62 -16.40 4.57
C LEU A 400 -16.64 -14.89 4.80
N LEU A 401 -17.64 -14.20 4.25
CA LEU A 401 -17.76 -12.76 4.37
C LEU A 401 -18.67 -12.37 5.54
N LYS A 402 -18.19 -11.47 6.40
CA LYS A 402 -18.95 -10.88 7.50
C LYS A 402 -18.87 -9.36 7.40
N ILE A 403 -20.02 -8.70 7.32
CA ILE A 403 -20.12 -7.24 7.33
C ILE A 403 -21.09 -6.83 8.43
N GLU A 404 -20.54 -6.20 9.46
CA GLU A 404 -21.23 -5.91 10.72
C GLU A 404 -21.13 -4.42 11.04
N ASP A 405 -22.28 -3.80 11.35
CA ASP A 405 -22.36 -2.41 11.79
C ASP A 405 -21.67 -1.41 10.82
N CYS A 406 -21.65 -1.72 9.52
CA CYS A 406 -21.03 -0.89 8.50
C CYS A 406 -22.02 0.06 7.83
N VAL A 407 -21.55 1.24 7.41
CA VAL A 407 -22.39 2.29 6.81
C VAL A 407 -21.80 2.81 5.50
N ASN A 408 -22.62 2.95 4.47
CA ASN A 408 -22.28 3.69 3.26
C ASN A 408 -23.16 4.94 3.09
N ASN A 409 -22.55 6.11 3.24
CA ASN A 409 -23.14 7.43 3.00
C ASN A 409 -22.73 8.03 1.65
N GLY A 410 -21.75 7.43 0.96
CA GLY A 410 -21.22 7.91 -0.30
C GLY A 410 -22.11 7.56 -1.49
N LYS A 411 -22.31 8.52 -2.41
CA LYS A 411 -22.94 8.26 -3.71
C LYS A 411 -22.13 7.20 -4.47
N MET A 412 -22.82 6.32 -5.19
CA MET A 412 -22.20 5.38 -6.11
C MET A 412 -22.74 5.56 -7.52
N GLU A 413 -21.86 5.69 -8.49
CA GLU A 413 -22.23 6.01 -9.86
C GLU A 413 -21.42 5.24 -10.90
N VAL A 414 -22.12 4.57 -11.81
CA VAL A 414 -21.54 4.01 -13.03
C VAL A 414 -22.18 4.68 -14.24
N ALA A 415 -21.36 5.21 -15.15
CA ALA A 415 -21.84 5.97 -16.30
C ALA A 415 -22.62 5.12 -17.31
N GLY A 416 -22.23 3.86 -17.54
CA GLY A 416 -22.98 2.94 -18.40
C GLY A 416 -23.57 1.76 -17.66
N LYS A 417 -23.30 0.55 -18.15
CA LYS A 417 -23.74 -0.71 -17.52
C LYS A 417 -22.88 -1.00 -16.30
N GLY A 418 -23.40 -1.72 -15.31
CA GLY A 418 -22.62 -2.08 -14.13
C GLY A 418 -23.42 -2.78 -13.05
N THR A 419 -22.70 -3.18 -12.00
CA THR A 419 -23.28 -3.72 -10.76
C THR A 419 -22.98 -2.76 -9.62
N VAL A 420 -24.02 -2.28 -8.94
CA VAL A 420 -23.92 -1.26 -7.90
C VAL A 420 -24.64 -1.75 -6.65
N GLY A 421 -23.89 -2.03 -5.58
CA GLY A 421 -24.45 -2.47 -4.31
C GLY A 421 -24.15 -1.53 -3.17
N GLY A 422 -25.18 -1.01 -2.49
CA GLY A 422 -25.02 -0.04 -1.40
C GLY A 422 -23.95 -0.43 -0.36
N ILE A 423 -23.78 -1.74 -0.10
CA ILE A 423 -22.73 -2.29 0.76
C ILE A 423 -21.70 -3.10 -0.03
N LEU A 424 -22.15 -4.05 -0.83
CA LEU A 424 -21.33 -4.99 -1.59
C LEU A 424 -21.69 -4.94 -3.08
N GLY A 425 -20.75 -4.65 -3.96
CA GLY A 425 -21.04 -4.60 -5.40
C GLY A 425 -21.52 -5.95 -5.93
N ARG A 426 -20.62 -6.93 -6.02
CA ARG A 426 -20.95 -8.27 -6.49
C ARG A 426 -20.53 -9.32 -5.47
N ASN A 427 -21.48 -10.15 -5.03
CA ASN A 427 -21.25 -11.23 -4.07
C ASN A 427 -21.05 -12.57 -4.79
N CYS A 428 -19.93 -13.23 -4.57
CA CYS A 428 -19.73 -14.63 -4.98
C CYS A 428 -19.31 -15.55 -3.82
N SER A 429 -19.30 -15.06 -2.57
CA SER A 429 -18.80 -15.79 -1.40
C SER A 429 -19.59 -17.06 -1.11
N VAL A 430 -18.92 -18.14 -0.67
CA VAL A 430 -19.60 -19.36 -0.20
C VAL A 430 -20.62 -19.08 0.91
N LYS A 431 -20.30 -18.13 1.79
CA LYS A 431 -21.19 -17.64 2.84
C LYS A 431 -21.03 -16.14 3.03
N SER A 432 -22.13 -15.45 3.23
CA SER A 432 -22.13 -14.03 3.60
C SER A 432 -23.08 -13.75 4.74
N GLU A 433 -22.60 -13.00 5.73
CA GLU A 433 -23.37 -12.54 6.88
C GLU A 433 -23.36 -11.01 6.90
N PHE A 434 -24.54 -10.41 6.81
CA PHE A 434 -24.74 -8.96 6.92
C PHE A 434 -25.55 -8.68 8.18
N THR A 435 -24.99 -7.89 9.09
CA THR A 435 -25.62 -7.55 10.36
C THR A 435 -25.59 -6.04 10.54
N ASN A 436 -26.76 -5.41 10.69
CA ASN A 436 -26.90 -3.96 10.93
C ASN A 436 -26.19 -3.06 9.90
N VAL A 437 -26.16 -3.46 8.63
CA VAL A 437 -25.53 -2.68 7.55
C VAL A 437 -26.45 -1.59 7.03
N LYS A 438 -25.95 -0.36 6.85
CA LYS A 438 -26.78 0.78 6.46
C LYS A 438 -26.32 1.44 5.17
N VAL A 439 -27.25 1.71 4.27
CA VAL A 439 -27.08 2.71 3.21
C VAL A 439 -27.70 4.00 3.73
N GLY A 440 -26.96 5.11 3.64
CA GLY A 440 -27.43 6.40 4.12
C GLY A 440 -28.69 6.85 3.37
N SER A 441 -29.63 7.47 4.07
CA SER A 441 -30.93 7.89 3.52
C SER A 441 -30.83 8.84 2.32
N LYS A 442 -29.70 9.53 2.16
CA LYS A 442 -29.37 10.44 1.04
C LYS A 442 -28.42 9.84 0.02
N THR A 443 -27.98 8.60 0.22
CA THR A 443 -27.06 7.92 -0.69
C THR A 443 -27.78 7.61 -1.99
N VAL A 444 -27.17 8.01 -3.10
CA VAL A 444 -27.66 7.70 -4.45
C VAL A 444 -26.87 6.53 -5.02
N LEU A 445 -27.57 5.50 -5.48
CA LEU A 445 -27.02 4.37 -6.21
C LEU A 445 -27.44 4.51 -7.68
N GLN A 446 -26.48 4.61 -8.60
CA GLN A 446 -26.76 4.99 -9.98
C GLN A 446 -26.06 4.10 -11.01
N VAL A 447 -26.83 3.69 -12.02
CA VAL A 447 -26.33 3.12 -13.28
C VAL A 447 -26.91 3.90 -14.45
N GLY A 448 -26.06 4.36 -15.37
CA GLY A 448 -26.52 5.17 -16.50
C GLY A 448 -27.16 4.37 -17.64
N ASN A 449 -26.83 3.08 -17.80
CA ASN A 449 -27.53 2.19 -18.72
C ASN A 449 -28.23 1.06 -17.94
N PRO A 450 -29.57 1.03 -17.88
CA PRO A 450 -30.31 0.04 -17.10
C PRO A 450 -30.32 -1.38 -17.73
N GLU A 451 -30.00 -1.51 -19.02
CA GLU A 451 -30.06 -2.80 -19.71
C GLU A 451 -28.92 -3.74 -19.25
N GLY A 452 -29.28 -4.79 -18.50
CA GLY A 452 -28.33 -5.75 -17.93
C GLY A 452 -27.52 -5.21 -16.75
N ALA A 453 -27.96 -4.10 -16.15
CA ALA A 453 -27.37 -3.56 -14.93
C ALA A 453 -28.05 -4.10 -13.67
N PHE A 454 -27.27 -4.20 -12.60
CA PHE A 454 -27.69 -4.78 -11.33
C PHE A 454 -27.51 -3.74 -10.22
N ILE A 455 -28.56 -3.49 -9.43
CA ILE A 455 -28.53 -2.48 -8.38
C ILE A 455 -29.33 -2.90 -7.16
N GLY A 456 -28.71 -2.86 -5.98
CA GLY A 456 -29.35 -3.24 -4.72
C GLY A 456 -28.74 -2.51 -3.52
N LEU A 457 -29.48 -2.43 -2.42
CA LEU A 457 -29.05 -1.73 -1.20
C LEU A 457 -27.95 -2.50 -0.46
N ILE A 458 -28.07 -3.82 -0.35
CA ILE A 458 -26.99 -4.65 0.21
C ILE A 458 -26.05 -5.04 -0.91
N ALA A 459 -26.53 -5.91 -1.81
CA ALA A 459 -25.74 -6.46 -2.88
C ALA A 459 -26.27 -6.02 -4.24
N GLY A 460 -25.38 -5.55 -5.11
CA GLY A 460 -25.73 -5.24 -6.50
C GLY A 460 -26.12 -6.53 -7.23
N TRP A 461 -25.29 -7.58 -7.15
CA TRP A 461 -25.62 -8.90 -7.70
C TRP A 461 -25.14 -10.02 -6.79
N GLN A 462 -25.90 -11.11 -6.71
CA GLN A 462 -25.47 -12.36 -6.07
C GLN A 462 -26.16 -13.60 -6.70
N PRO A 463 -25.47 -14.73 -6.86
CA PRO A 463 -26.05 -16.02 -7.25
C PRO A 463 -26.70 -16.73 -6.03
N LEU A 464 -27.25 -17.95 -6.23
CA LEU A 464 -27.72 -18.81 -5.13
C LEU A 464 -26.58 -19.10 -4.15
N LEU A 465 -26.55 -18.38 -3.02
CA LEU A 465 -25.51 -18.49 -1.99
C LEU A 465 -26.12 -18.56 -0.58
N THR A 466 -25.35 -19.09 0.37
CA THR A 466 -25.72 -19.08 1.79
C THR A 466 -25.55 -17.66 2.36
N THR A 467 -26.56 -16.82 2.19
CA THR A 467 -26.55 -15.43 2.65
C THR A 467 -27.51 -15.24 3.82
N ALA A 468 -27.00 -14.71 4.93
CA ALA A 468 -27.80 -14.30 6.09
C ALA A 468 -27.80 -12.77 6.21
N ILE A 469 -28.97 -12.16 6.28
CA ILE A 469 -29.15 -10.72 6.44
C ILE A 469 -30.00 -10.47 7.68
N THR A 470 -29.44 -9.72 8.63
CA THR A 470 -30.10 -9.40 9.90
C THR A 470 -29.94 -7.94 10.30
N GLY A 471 -30.92 -7.42 11.04
CA GLY A 471 -30.87 -6.05 11.58
C GLY A 471 -31.31 -4.98 10.58
N LYS A 472 -31.00 -3.71 10.89
CA LYS A 472 -31.50 -2.56 10.10
C LYS A 472 -30.77 -2.43 8.77
N VAL A 473 -31.51 -2.14 7.70
CA VAL A 473 -30.98 -1.71 6.40
C VAL A 473 -31.67 -0.40 6.03
N ALA A 474 -30.91 0.68 6.02
CA ALA A 474 -31.44 2.00 5.68
C ALA A 474 -31.38 2.23 4.16
N GLY A 475 -32.37 3.00 3.67
CA GLY A 475 -32.65 3.22 2.25
C GLY A 475 -31.69 4.18 1.56
N GLY A 476 -32.17 4.75 0.45
CA GLY A 476 -31.43 5.64 -0.43
C GLY A 476 -32.22 5.86 -1.71
N THR A 477 -31.61 6.51 -2.69
CA THR A 477 -32.22 6.75 -4.00
C THR A 477 -31.57 5.85 -5.05
N ILE A 478 -32.37 5.19 -5.87
CA ILE A 478 -31.91 4.36 -6.99
C ILE A 478 -32.15 5.11 -8.28
N VAL A 479 -31.12 5.23 -9.12
CA VAL A 479 -31.19 5.87 -10.44
C VAL A 479 -30.79 4.85 -11.51
N LYS A 480 -31.69 4.63 -12.47
CA LYS A 480 -31.55 3.67 -13.57
C LYS A 480 -31.78 4.38 -14.89
N GLY A 481 -30.71 4.79 -15.57
CA GLY A 481 -30.81 5.68 -16.71
C GLY A 481 -31.49 7.00 -16.31
N THR A 482 -32.69 7.26 -16.86
CA THR A 482 -33.48 8.45 -16.53
C THR A 482 -34.49 8.23 -15.39
N GLU A 483 -34.71 6.98 -14.97
CA GLU A 483 -35.63 6.63 -13.91
C GLU A 483 -35.00 6.89 -12.53
N THR A 484 -35.72 7.57 -11.64
CA THR A 484 -35.31 7.81 -10.25
C THR A 484 -36.36 7.23 -9.31
N ILE A 485 -35.90 6.44 -8.34
CA ILE A 485 -36.72 5.65 -7.44
C ILE A 485 -36.26 5.93 -6.02
N GLU A 486 -37.11 6.57 -5.22
CA GLU A 486 -36.88 6.68 -3.79
C GLU A 486 -37.27 5.37 -3.12
N VAL A 487 -36.31 4.77 -2.39
CA VAL A 487 -36.59 3.57 -1.62
C VAL A 487 -37.41 3.94 -0.39
N SER A 488 -38.51 3.24 -0.20
CA SER A 488 -39.47 3.41 0.89
C SER A 488 -39.88 2.05 1.44
N ALA A 489 -40.63 2.04 2.54
CA ALA A 489 -41.12 0.79 3.13
C ALA A 489 -41.94 -0.07 2.16
N SER A 490 -42.59 0.53 1.15
CA SER A 490 -43.46 -0.20 0.21
C SER A 490 -42.71 -0.89 -0.93
N ASN A 491 -41.47 -0.49 -1.25
CA ASN A 491 -40.69 -1.05 -2.36
C ASN A 491 -39.30 -1.57 -1.93
N PHE A 492 -38.93 -1.40 -0.65
CA PHE A 492 -37.62 -1.78 -0.14
C PHE A 492 -37.23 -3.24 -0.42
N ALA A 493 -38.17 -4.17 -0.35
CA ALA A 493 -37.91 -5.59 -0.62
C ALA A 493 -37.42 -5.84 -2.06
N ASP A 494 -37.92 -5.07 -3.03
CA ASP A 494 -37.57 -5.19 -4.46
C ASP A 494 -36.15 -4.71 -4.76
N TYR A 495 -35.57 -3.93 -3.84
CA TYR A 495 -34.27 -3.27 -4.00
C TYR A 495 -33.24 -3.67 -2.95
N LEU A 496 -33.59 -4.56 -2.02
CA LEU A 496 -32.66 -5.07 -1.03
C LEU A 496 -31.44 -5.72 -1.70
N LEU A 497 -31.71 -6.47 -2.77
CA LEU A 497 -30.76 -7.18 -3.62
C LEU A 497 -31.09 -6.85 -5.08
N GLY A 498 -30.08 -6.80 -5.95
CA GLY A 498 -30.35 -6.45 -7.35
C GLY A 498 -31.22 -7.46 -8.10
N LYS A 499 -31.96 -6.94 -9.08
CA LYS A 499 -32.89 -7.68 -9.94
C LYS A 499 -32.17 -8.88 -10.60
N ASP A 500 -32.79 -10.05 -10.61
CA ASP A 500 -32.22 -11.34 -11.05
C ASP A 500 -31.07 -11.90 -10.18
N SER A 501 -30.85 -11.35 -8.98
CA SER A 501 -30.26 -12.17 -7.93
C SER A 501 -31.16 -13.38 -7.70
N GLN A 502 -30.58 -14.58 -7.70
CA GLN A 502 -31.36 -15.77 -7.45
C GLN A 502 -31.85 -15.75 -5.99
N ALA A 503 -32.91 -16.51 -5.67
CA ALA A 503 -33.35 -16.68 -4.29
C ALA A 503 -32.17 -17.04 -3.37
N LEU A 504 -32.30 -16.81 -2.06
CA LEU A 504 -31.25 -17.23 -1.12
C LEU A 504 -30.98 -18.73 -1.30
N GLY A 505 -29.70 -19.11 -1.33
CA GLY A 505 -29.29 -20.51 -1.37
C GLY A 505 -29.76 -21.26 -0.12
N GLU A 506 -29.63 -22.58 -0.13
CA GLU A 506 -29.98 -23.43 1.01
C GLU A 506 -29.25 -22.95 2.28
N GLY A 507 -30.01 -22.74 3.37
CA GLY A 507 -29.48 -22.20 4.63
C GLY A 507 -29.36 -20.66 4.70
N GLY A 508 -29.68 -19.94 3.61
CA GLY A 508 -29.79 -18.49 3.63
C GLY A 508 -31.05 -17.99 4.35
N SER A 509 -31.00 -16.78 4.93
CA SER A 509 -32.13 -16.19 5.65
C SER A 509 -32.12 -14.65 5.60
N ILE A 510 -33.30 -14.05 5.64
CA ILE A 510 -33.51 -12.62 5.89
C ILE A 510 -34.38 -12.54 7.14
N THR A 511 -33.87 -11.95 8.23
CA THR A 511 -34.57 -12.00 9.52
C THR A 511 -34.43 -10.68 10.27
N GLY A 512 -35.54 -10.13 10.75
CA GLY A 512 -35.54 -8.89 11.53
C GLY A 512 -35.07 -7.66 10.75
N VAL A 513 -35.19 -7.68 9.41
CA VAL A 513 -34.82 -6.54 8.57
C VAL A 513 -35.91 -5.49 8.59
N THR A 514 -35.56 -4.29 9.03
CA THR A 514 -36.45 -3.13 9.06
C THR A 514 -35.92 -2.00 8.19
N PHE A 515 -36.81 -1.38 7.41
CA PHE A 515 -36.53 -0.15 6.68
C PHE A 515 -36.53 1.07 7.62
N GLY A 516 -35.52 1.93 7.51
CA GLY A 516 -35.41 3.19 8.26
C GLY A 516 -34.12 3.33 9.09
N GLU A 517 -33.86 4.53 9.61
CA GLU A 517 -32.65 4.86 10.41
C GLU A 517 -32.59 4.18 11.79
#